data_AF-A0A250IK52-F1
#
_entry.id   AF-A0A250IK52-F1
#
_cell.length_a   1.000
_cell.length_b   1.000
_cell.length_c   1.000
_cell.angle_alpha   90.00
_cell.angle_beta   90.00
_cell.angle_gamma   90.00
#
_symmetry.space_group_name_H-M   'P 1'
#
loop_
_entity.id
_entity.type
_entity.pdbx_description
1 polymer ?
#
loop_
_entity_poly.entity_id
_entity_poly.type
_entity_poly.pdbx_seq_one_letter_code
_entity_poly.pdbx_strand_id
1 'polypeptide(L)'
;MFGRLLLWARRNSRRALALLLAPGLVALAFDAAVAHWAGKDFDNRLQAIPVVYGGVGCLLMMAVCVPRSRAVFAWTARLVGVAGVLIGLAGTVFHVLQWWEELGGEYSAASLEGAFSVAPPLLAPLGFSGLGALLFFLPSTKLLLRLRVGSPISGGEGPLKHAGSREVSVSERDERRSA
;
A
#
# COMPACT_ATOMS: atom_id res chain seq x y z
N MET A 1 13.61 14.66 16.48
CA MET A 1 13.66 14.20 15.06
C MET A 1 12.29 13.77 14.52
N PHE A 2 11.47 13.07 15.30
CA PHE A 2 10.14 12.57 14.90
C PHE A 2 9.19 13.63 14.30
N GLY A 3 9.14 14.85 14.86
CA GLY A 3 8.28 15.92 14.36
C GLY A 3 8.57 16.35 12.92
N ARG A 4 9.84 16.37 12.51
CA ARG A 4 10.22 16.72 11.13
C ARG A 4 9.80 15.64 10.13
N LEU A 5 9.92 14.37 10.51
CA LEU A 5 9.47 13.24 9.69
C LEU A 5 7.94 13.23 9.52
N LEU A 6 7.20 13.45 10.60
CA LEU A 6 5.73 13.54 10.55
C LEU A 6 5.25 14.71 9.68
N LEU A 7 5.88 15.88 9.81
CA LEU A 7 5.57 17.03 8.95
C LEU A 7 5.90 16.74 7.48
N TRP A 8 7.02 16.08 7.19
CA TRP A 8 7.36 15.65 5.84
C TRP A 8 6.33 14.66 5.28
N ALA A 9 5.94 13.65 6.06
CA ALA A 9 4.96 12.64 5.66
C ALA A 9 3.59 13.27 5.40
N ARG A 10 3.15 14.23 6.23
CA ARG A 10 1.90 14.97 6.01
C ARG A 10 1.93 15.79 4.71
N ARG A 11 3.06 16.46 4.41
CA ARG A 11 3.24 17.24 3.18
C ARG A 11 3.42 16.36 1.92
N ASN A 12 3.89 15.13 2.09
CA ASN A 12 4.21 14.19 1.02
C ASN A 12 3.50 12.86 1.20
N SER A 13 2.20 12.88 1.55
CA SER A 13 1.42 11.68 1.91
C SER A 13 1.52 10.56 0.87
N ARG A 14 1.51 10.90 -0.41
CA ARG A 14 1.68 9.93 -1.51
C ARG A 14 3.05 9.24 -1.51
N ARG A 15 4.13 9.98 -1.24
CA ARG A 15 5.49 9.41 -1.17
C ARG A 15 5.67 8.59 0.11
N ALA A 16 5.09 9.05 1.21
CA ALA A 16 5.07 8.27 2.45
C ALA A 16 4.33 6.94 2.25
N LEU A 17 3.19 6.96 1.56
CA LEU A 17 2.48 5.73 1.21
C LEU A 17 3.27 4.86 0.23
N ALA A 18 3.92 5.45 -0.78
CA ALA A 18 4.81 4.70 -1.68
C ALA A 18 5.94 3.98 -0.92
N LEU A 19 6.57 4.65 0.05
CA LEU A 19 7.60 4.05 0.90
C LEU A 19 7.07 2.95 1.82
N LEU A 20 5.79 3.00 2.19
CA LEU A 20 5.14 1.92 2.92
C LEU A 20 4.83 0.72 2.00
N LEU A 21 4.42 0.97 0.76
CA LEU A 21 4.07 -0.06 -0.22
C LEU A 21 5.30 -0.75 -0.83
N ALA A 22 6.42 -0.04 -0.99
CA ALA A 22 7.60 -0.54 -1.68
C ALA A 22 8.21 -1.81 -1.03
N PRO A 23 8.39 -1.91 0.30
CA PRO A 23 8.81 -3.16 0.95
C PRO A 23 7.85 -4.33 0.69
N GLY A 24 6.56 -4.06 0.48
CA GLY A 24 5.58 -5.07 0.11
C GLY A 24 5.90 -5.75 -1.22
N LEU A 25 6.52 -5.04 -2.18
CA LEU A 25 6.97 -5.65 -3.44
C LEU A 25 8.11 -6.66 -3.21
N VAL A 26 9.03 -6.39 -2.29
CA VAL A 26 10.11 -7.34 -1.93
C VAL A 26 9.54 -8.52 -1.16
N ALA A 27 8.58 -8.30 -0.25
CA ALA A 27 7.92 -9.38 0.47
C ALA A 27 7.22 -10.35 -0.50
N LEU A 28 6.50 -9.83 -1.50
CA LEU A 28 5.90 -10.67 -2.55
C LEU A 28 6.93 -11.35 -3.45
N ALA A 29 8.05 -10.68 -3.78
CA ALA A 29 9.14 -11.31 -4.51
C ALA A 29 9.78 -12.46 -3.71
N PHE A 30 9.96 -12.28 -2.40
CA PHE A 30 10.46 -13.34 -1.53
C PHE A 30 9.47 -14.51 -1.44
N ASP A 31 8.17 -14.22 -1.29
CA ASP A 31 7.13 -15.25 -1.27
C ASP A 31 7.10 -16.05 -2.59
N ALA A 32 7.14 -15.35 -3.73
CA ALA A 32 7.26 -15.99 -5.04
C ALA A 32 8.58 -16.80 -5.18
N ALA A 33 9.68 -16.29 -4.62
CA ALA A 33 10.96 -16.99 -4.63
C ALA A 33 10.91 -18.29 -3.83
N VAL A 34 10.31 -18.27 -2.63
CA VAL A 34 10.15 -19.49 -1.84
C VAL A 34 9.22 -20.48 -2.56
N ALA A 35 8.09 -20.02 -3.10
CA ALA A 35 7.12 -20.88 -3.77
C ALA A 35 7.66 -21.60 -5.01
N HIS A 36 8.55 -20.94 -5.77
CA HIS A 36 9.10 -21.49 -7.01
C HIS A 36 10.45 -22.20 -6.84
N TRP A 37 11.28 -21.82 -5.86
CA TRP A 37 12.65 -22.36 -5.68
C TRP A 37 12.83 -23.30 -4.48
N ALA A 38 11.87 -23.41 -3.56
CA ALA A 38 12.01 -24.34 -2.43
C ALA A 38 11.88 -25.80 -2.91
N GLY A 39 13.01 -26.39 -3.32
CA GLY A 39 13.15 -27.83 -3.58
C GLY A 39 12.75 -28.30 -4.99
N LYS A 40 12.65 -27.41 -5.99
CA LYS A 40 12.32 -27.76 -7.38
C LYS A 40 13.46 -27.42 -8.34
N ASP A 41 13.63 -28.26 -9.38
CA ASP A 41 14.59 -28.01 -10.46
C ASP A 41 14.11 -26.86 -11.37
N PHE A 42 15.06 -26.01 -11.73
CA PHE A 42 14.81 -24.67 -12.26
C PHE A 42 14.60 -24.64 -13.78
N ASP A 43 13.56 -25.29 -14.28
CA ASP A 43 13.40 -25.42 -15.74
C ASP A 43 12.80 -24.18 -16.42
N ASN A 44 12.03 -23.35 -15.71
CA ASN A 44 11.36 -22.20 -16.32
C ASN A 44 11.89 -20.84 -15.81
N ARG A 45 12.74 -20.21 -16.63
CA ARG A 45 13.28 -18.86 -16.38
C ARG A 45 12.21 -17.78 -16.20
N LEU A 46 11.00 -17.97 -16.73
CA LEU A 46 9.91 -17.01 -16.57
C LEU A 46 9.44 -16.88 -15.12
N GLN A 47 9.70 -17.88 -14.26
CA GLN A 47 9.40 -17.81 -12.83
C GLN A 47 10.28 -16.78 -12.09
N ALA A 48 11.38 -16.32 -12.71
CA ALA A 48 12.21 -15.22 -12.20
C ALA A 48 11.55 -13.84 -12.32
N ILE A 49 10.58 -13.67 -13.21
CA ILE A 49 9.93 -12.38 -13.49
C ILE A 49 9.36 -11.72 -12.22
N PRO A 50 8.48 -12.37 -11.42
CA PRO A 50 7.92 -11.75 -10.22
C PRO A 50 8.98 -11.37 -9.18
N VAL A 51 10.05 -12.16 -9.06
CA VAL A 51 11.14 -11.92 -8.09
C VAL A 51 11.96 -10.70 -8.50
N VAL A 52 12.41 -10.66 -9.76
CA VAL A 52 13.16 -9.52 -10.31
C VAL A 52 12.30 -8.26 -10.28
N TYR A 53 11.04 -8.36 -10.67
CA TYR A 53 10.10 -7.24 -10.62
C TYR A 53 9.94 -6.68 -9.21
N GLY A 54 9.70 -7.52 -8.19
CA GLY A 54 9.49 -7.03 -6.84
C GLY A 54 10.74 -6.34 -6.25
N GLY A 55 11.93 -6.88 -6.52
CA GLY A 55 13.20 -6.26 -6.15
C GLY A 55 13.44 -4.91 -6.85
N VAL A 56 13.38 -4.89 -8.18
CA VAL A 56 13.59 -3.68 -8.99
C VAL A 56 12.52 -2.62 -8.70
N GLY A 57 11.25 -3.03 -8.60
CA GLY A 57 10.13 -2.14 -8.30
C GLY A 57 10.27 -1.46 -6.95
N CYS A 58 10.69 -2.19 -5.92
CA CYS A 58 10.98 -1.61 -4.60
C CYS A 58 12.09 -0.55 -4.67
N LEU A 59 13.23 -0.89 -5.29
CA LEU A 59 14.37 0.03 -5.43
C LEU A 59 13.98 1.29 -6.19
N LEU A 60 13.26 1.14 -7.30
CA LEU A 60 12.76 2.28 -8.08
C LEU A 60 11.85 3.17 -7.24
N MET A 61 10.89 2.59 -6.52
CA MET A 61 9.95 3.35 -5.69
C MET A 61 10.64 4.08 -4.54
N MET A 62 11.62 3.45 -3.88
CA MET A 62 12.45 4.10 -2.87
C MET A 62 13.26 5.26 -3.48
N ALA A 63 13.91 5.02 -4.63
CA ALA A 63 14.74 6.02 -5.30
C ALA A 63 13.93 7.26 -5.70
N VAL A 64 12.74 7.10 -6.30
CA VAL A 64 11.92 8.24 -6.76
C VAL A 64 11.20 9.01 -5.65
N CYS A 65 11.25 8.53 -4.41
CA CYS A 65 10.78 9.29 -3.25
C CYS A 65 11.77 10.36 -2.79
N VAL A 66 13.06 10.23 -3.14
CA VAL A 66 14.13 11.19 -2.84
C VAL A 66 14.03 12.49 -3.66
N PRO A 67 14.03 12.47 -5.01
CA PRO A 67 14.02 13.70 -5.81
C PRO A 67 12.72 14.48 -5.64
N ARG A 68 12.75 15.81 -5.78
CA ARG A 68 11.56 16.68 -5.57
C ARG A 68 10.57 16.65 -6.74
N SER A 69 10.92 16.01 -7.86
CA SER A 69 10.08 15.97 -9.07
C SER A 69 8.81 15.16 -8.86
N ARG A 70 7.66 15.81 -9.06
CA ARG A 70 6.34 15.16 -9.02
C ARG A 70 6.08 14.32 -10.27
N ALA A 71 6.57 14.77 -11.43
CA ALA A 71 6.39 14.07 -12.70
C ALA A 71 7.13 12.72 -12.71
N VAL A 72 8.38 12.70 -12.28
CA VAL A 72 9.20 11.47 -12.20
C VAL A 72 8.57 10.45 -11.24
N PHE A 73 8.13 10.90 -10.07
CA PHE A 73 7.40 10.05 -9.13
C PHE A 73 6.12 9.48 -9.76
N ALA A 74 5.30 10.32 -10.39
CA ALA A 74 4.03 9.89 -10.96
C ALA A 74 4.20 8.88 -12.10
N TRP A 75 5.15 9.12 -13.00
CA TRP A 75 5.48 8.21 -14.09
C TRP A 75 6.00 6.88 -13.58
N THR A 76 6.95 6.90 -12.65
CA THR A 76 7.55 5.68 -12.11
C THR A 76 6.51 4.85 -11.34
N ALA A 77 5.70 5.49 -10.49
CA ALA A 77 4.64 4.80 -9.75
C ALA A 77 3.62 4.15 -10.69
N ARG A 78 3.25 4.82 -11.80
CA ARG A 78 2.36 4.24 -12.82
C ARG A 78 3.02 3.10 -13.58
N LEU A 79 4.29 3.24 -13.95
CA LEU A 79 5.03 2.20 -14.67
C LEU A 79 5.15 0.93 -13.83
N VAL A 80 5.64 1.07 -12.59
CA VAL A 80 5.72 -0.04 -11.63
C VAL A 80 4.32 -0.59 -11.37
N GLY A 81 3.32 0.28 -11.19
CA GLY A 81 1.94 -0.11 -10.96
C GLY A 81 1.34 -0.98 -12.08
N VAL A 82 1.46 -0.54 -13.34
CA VAL A 82 0.99 -1.30 -14.52
C VAL A 82 1.75 -2.62 -14.63
N ALA A 83 3.07 -2.60 -14.47
CA ALA A 83 3.86 -3.83 -14.52
C ALA A 83 3.40 -4.83 -13.44
N GLY A 84 3.13 -4.38 -12.22
CA GLY A 84 2.61 -5.22 -11.14
C GLY A 84 1.24 -5.82 -11.46
N VAL A 85 0.33 -5.03 -12.04
CA VAL A 85 -0.99 -5.53 -12.50
C VAL A 85 -0.82 -6.59 -13.58
N LEU A 86 0.02 -6.34 -14.58
CA LEU A 86 0.23 -7.29 -15.68
C LEU A 86 0.88 -8.59 -15.20
N ILE A 87 1.93 -8.51 -14.39
CA ILE A 87 2.61 -9.68 -13.80
C ILE A 87 1.66 -10.47 -12.92
N GLY A 88 0.89 -9.77 -12.07
CA GLY A 88 -0.05 -10.42 -11.18
C GLY A 88 -1.19 -11.11 -11.92
N LEU A 89 -1.81 -10.46 -12.91
CA LEU A 89 -2.86 -11.07 -13.72
C LEU A 89 -2.35 -12.24 -14.56
N ALA A 90 -1.19 -12.09 -15.21
CA ALA A 90 -0.58 -13.18 -15.98
C ALA A 90 -0.24 -14.38 -15.09
N GLY A 91 0.36 -14.13 -13.92
CA GLY A 91 0.63 -15.16 -12.92
C GLY A 91 -0.65 -15.87 -12.48
N THR A 92 -1.71 -15.13 -12.14
CA THR A 92 -3.00 -15.72 -11.78
C THR A 92 -3.54 -16.61 -12.88
N VAL A 93 -3.51 -16.18 -14.15
CA VAL A 93 -3.97 -17.00 -15.28
C VAL A 93 -3.17 -18.29 -15.37
N PHE A 94 -1.83 -18.23 -15.33
CA PHE A 94 -1.01 -19.44 -15.39
C PHE A 94 -1.26 -20.39 -14.22
N HIS A 95 -1.44 -19.87 -13.00
CA HIS A 95 -1.75 -20.69 -11.84
C HIS A 95 -3.13 -21.33 -11.92
N VAL A 96 -4.16 -20.61 -12.41
CA VAL A 96 -5.50 -21.17 -12.60
C VAL A 96 -5.50 -22.25 -13.67
N LEU A 97 -4.79 -22.05 -14.79
CA LEU A 97 -4.67 -23.05 -15.84
C LEU A 97 -4.00 -24.34 -15.33
N GLN A 98 -2.88 -24.21 -14.63
CA GLN A 98 -2.18 -25.36 -14.04
C GLN A 98 -3.06 -26.08 -12.99
N TRP A 99 -3.76 -25.31 -12.15
CA TRP A 99 -4.67 -25.87 -11.15
C TRP A 99 -5.81 -26.66 -11.79
N TRP A 100 -6.36 -26.16 -12.90
CA TRP A 100 -7.41 -26.85 -13.65
C TRP A 100 -6.90 -28.14 -14.31
N GLU A 101 -5.70 -28.10 -14.88
CA GLU A 101 -5.04 -29.28 -15.46
C GLU A 101 -4.78 -30.36 -14.39
N GLU A 102 -4.30 -29.97 -13.21
CA GLU A 102 -4.00 -30.88 -12.11
C GLU A 102 -5.26 -31.55 -11.54
N LEU A 103 -6.40 -30.83 -11.53
CA LEU A 103 -7.67 -31.40 -11.08
C LEU A 103 -8.16 -32.50 -12.02
N GLY A 104 -7.90 -32.42 -13.33
CA GLY A 104 -8.28 -33.46 -14.28
C GLY A 104 -9.79 -33.79 -14.32
N GLY A 105 -10.65 -32.95 -13.75
CA GLY A 105 -12.08 -33.21 -13.56
C GLY A 105 -12.44 -34.01 -12.31
N GLU A 106 -11.46 -34.39 -11.49
CA GLU A 106 -11.66 -35.00 -10.18
C GLU A 106 -11.68 -33.93 -9.08
N TYR A 107 -12.71 -33.97 -8.23
CA TYR A 107 -12.95 -32.99 -7.16
C TYR A 107 -12.99 -33.66 -5.78
N SER A 108 -12.26 -34.75 -5.62
CA SER A 108 -12.06 -35.41 -4.32
C SER A 108 -11.25 -34.51 -3.38
N ALA A 109 -11.35 -34.72 -2.06
CA ALA A 109 -10.54 -33.95 -1.11
C ALA A 109 -9.03 -34.11 -1.35
N ALA A 110 -8.59 -35.30 -1.76
CA ALA A 110 -7.19 -35.59 -2.08
C ALA A 110 -6.70 -34.89 -3.36
N SER A 111 -7.54 -34.82 -4.41
CA SER A 111 -7.21 -34.08 -5.64
C SER A 111 -7.17 -32.57 -5.41
N LEU A 112 -8.08 -32.04 -4.59
CA LEU A 112 -8.05 -30.64 -4.17
C LEU A 112 -6.80 -30.32 -3.35
N GLU A 113 -6.45 -31.16 -2.36
CA GLU A 113 -5.23 -31.01 -1.56
C GLU A 113 -3.97 -31.05 -2.43
N GLY A 114 -3.90 -32.03 -3.34
CA GLY A 114 -2.85 -32.12 -4.36
C GLY A 114 -2.76 -30.83 -5.17
N ALA A 115 -3.86 -30.39 -5.77
CA ALA A 115 -3.90 -29.18 -6.60
C ALA A 115 -3.49 -27.91 -5.84
N PHE A 116 -3.87 -27.76 -4.56
CA PHE A 116 -3.42 -26.65 -3.70
C PHE A 116 -1.93 -26.74 -3.34
N SER A 117 -1.36 -27.94 -3.25
CA SER A 117 0.06 -28.14 -2.96
C SER A 117 0.98 -27.78 -4.14
N VAL A 118 0.50 -27.94 -5.39
CA VAL A 118 1.26 -27.63 -6.62
C VAL A 118 1.00 -26.22 -7.15
N ALA A 119 -0.19 -25.66 -6.91
CA ALA A 119 -0.56 -24.28 -7.25
C ALA A 119 -0.76 -23.34 -6.03
N PRO A 120 0.14 -23.31 -5.03
CA PRO A 120 -0.07 -22.50 -3.83
C PRO A 120 -0.06 -20.97 -4.03
N PRO A 121 0.53 -20.34 -5.08
CA PRO A 121 0.57 -18.88 -5.10
C PRO A 121 -0.58 -18.33 -5.94
N LEU A 122 -1.84 -18.51 -5.52
CA LEU A 122 -2.89 -17.59 -5.99
C LEU A 122 -2.80 -16.25 -5.25
N LEU A 123 -2.33 -16.26 -4.00
CA LEU A 123 -2.22 -15.05 -3.18
C LEU A 123 -1.10 -14.11 -3.66
N ALA A 124 0.06 -14.64 -4.07
CA ALA A 124 1.17 -13.78 -4.48
C ALA A 124 0.91 -12.99 -5.79
N PRO A 125 0.41 -13.59 -6.89
CA PRO A 125 0.05 -12.87 -8.12
C PRO A 125 -1.10 -11.88 -7.89
N LEU A 126 -2.10 -12.24 -7.08
CA LEU A 126 -3.13 -11.29 -6.68
C LEU A 126 -2.56 -10.14 -5.83
N GLY A 127 -1.60 -10.42 -4.95
CA GLY A 127 -0.85 -9.43 -4.20
C GLY A 127 -0.11 -8.45 -5.09
N PHE A 128 0.55 -8.95 -6.15
CA PHE A 128 1.21 -8.11 -7.15
C PHE A 128 0.22 -7.23 -7.90
N SER A 129 -0.94 -7.77 -8.26
CA SER A 129 -2.01 -7.00 -8.89
C SER A 129 -2.55 -5.90 -7.97
N GLY A 130 -2.80 -6.24 -6.70
CA GLY A 130 -3.31 -5.31 -5.69
C GLY A 130 -2.32 -4.17 -5.41
N LEU A 131 -1.05 -4.49 -5.13
CA LEU A 131 -0.02 -3.47 -4.95
C LEU A 131 0.22 -2.66 -6.23
N GLY A 132 0.19 -3.30 -7.39
CA GLY A 132 0.31 -2.65 -8.68
C GLY A 132 -0.80 -1.61 -8.91
N ALA A 133 -2.06 -1.98 -8.67
CA ALA A 133 -3.20 -1.09 -8.78
C ALA A 133 -3.08 0.10 -7.80
N LEU A 134 -2.70 -0.17 -6.55
CA LEU A 134 -2.47 0.89 -5.55
C LEU A 134 -1.40 1.88 -6.02
N LEU A 135 -0.26 1.40 -6.53
CA LEU A 135 0.82 2.24 -7.05
C LEU A 135 0.40 3.02 -8.31
N PHE A 136 -0.39 2.41 -9.18
CA PHE A 136 -0.90 3.08 -10.40
C PHE A 136 -1.81 4.25 -10.07
N PHE A 137 -2.73 4.07 -9.12
CA PHE A 137 -3.66 5.13 -8.71
C PHE A 137 -3.07 6.12 -7.71
N LEU A 138 -1.91 5.82 -7.11
CA LEU A 138 -1.27 6.65 -6.10
C LEU A 138 -1.03 8.12 -6.51
N PRO A 139 -0.59 8.42 -7.75
CA PRO A 139 -0.39 9.80 -8.20
C PRO A 139 -1.70 10.52 -8.56
N SER A 140 -2.83 9.81 -8.61
CA SER A 140 -4.11 10.36 -9.05
C SER A 140 -4.59 11.49 -8.14
N THR A 141 -5.10 12.56 -8.75
CA THR A 141 -5.74 13.68 -8.04
C THR A 141 -7.09 13.28 -7.42
N LYS A 142 -7.72 12.22 -7.94
CA LYS A 142 -9.00 11.70 -7.43
C LYS A 142 -8.84 10.99 -6.08
N LEU A 143 -7.64 10.53 -5.75
CA LEU A 143 -7.37 9.80 -4.52
C LEU A 143 -7.00 10.78 -3.41
N LEU A 144 -7.99 11.14 -2.59
CA LEU A 144 -7.84 12.02 -1.43
C LEU A 144 -7.30 11.23 -0.23
N LEU A 145 -5.98 11.23 -0.05
CA LEU A 145 -5.35 10.67 1.15
C LEU A 145 -5.26 11.72 2.25
N ARG A 146 -6.15 11.65 3.24
CA ARG A 146 -6.06 12.43 4.47
C ARG A 146 -5.46 11.57 5.58
N LEU A 147 -4.16 11.73 5.82
CA LEU A 147 -3.48 11.17 6.98
C LEU A 147 -3.92 11.93 8.25
N ARG A 148 -4.79 11.31 9.04
CA ARG A 148 -5.17 11.81 10.37
C ARG A 148 -4.18 11.25 11.39
N VAL A 149 -3.08 11.98 11.60
CA VAL A 149 -2.21 11.72 12.74
C VAL A 149 -2.92 12.33 13.95
N GLY A 150 -3.33 11.49 14.91
CA GLY A 150 -3.96 11.97 16.14
C GLY A 150 -3.10 13.04 16.78
N SER A 151 -3.71 14.12 17.29
CA SER A 151 -2.98 15.03 18.19
C SER A 151 -2.45 14.18 19.34
N PRO A 152 -1.20 14.38 19.79
CA PRO A 152 -0.77 13.77 21.04
C PRO A 152 -1.84 14.11 22.07
N ILE A 153 -2.37 13.09 22.73
CA ILE A 153 -3.27 13.25 23.87
C ILE A 153 -2.47 14.14 24.82
N SER A 154 -2.77 15.43 24.83
CA SER A 154 -2.29 16.34 25.86
C SER A 154 -2.85 15.74 27.13
N GLY A 155 -1.99 15.06 27.89
CA GLY A 155 -2.33 14.44 29.15
C GLY A 155 -3.17 15.44 29.93
N GLY A 156 -4.38 15.02 30.29
CA GLY A 156 -5.30 15.86 31.02
C GLY A 156 -4.68 16.19 32.37
N GLU A 157 -4.03 17.34 32.46
CA GLU A 157 -4.04 18.10 33.70
C GLU A 157 -5.47 18.60 33.85
N GLY A 158 -6.24 17.86 34.63
CA GLY A 158 -7.61 18.21 34.95
C GLY A 158 -7.67 19.62 35.52
N PRO A 159 -8.68 20.43 35.15
CA PRO A 159 -8.91 21.70 35.81
C PRO A 159 -9.44 21.41 37.21
N LEU A 160 -8.55 21.41 38.21
CA LEU A 160 -8.98 21.66 39.57
C LEU A 160 -9.54 23.08 39.62
N LYS A 161 -10.88 23.11 39.63
CA LYS A 161 -11.76 24.23 39.92
C LYS A 161 -11.13 25.23 40.88
N HIS A 162 -10.68 26.37 40.38
CA HIS A 162 -10.75 27.59 41.16
C HIS A 162 -12.12 28.22 40.93
N ALA A 163 -13.05 27.83 41.80
CA ALA A 163 -14.24 28.62 42.09
C ALA A 163 -13.76 29.96 42.67
N GLY A 164 -13.93 31.03 41.91
CA GLY A 164 -13.52 32.36 42.31
C GLY A 164 -14.33 33.41 41.54
N SER A 165 -15.34 33.93 42.22
CA SER A 165 -16.27 34.98 41.84
C SER A 165 -15.69 36.14 41.02
N ARG A 166 -16.50 36.66 40.09
CA ARG A 166 -16.82 38.09 39.89
C ARG A 166 -17.88 38.17 38.78
N GLU A 167 -19.11 38.40 39.19
CA GLU A 167 -19.76 39.71 39.29
C GLU A 167 -20.29 40.21 37.94
N VAL A 168 -21.61 40.36 37.96
CA VAL A 168 -22.51 40.97 37.01
C VAL A 168 -22.05 42.39 36.65
N SER A 169 -22.10 42.75 35.37
CA SER A 169 -22.62 44.08 35.01
C SER A 169 -23.26 44.08 33.63
N VAL A 170 -24.56 44.32 33.64
CA VAL A 170 -25.44 44.68 32.54
C VAL A 170 -25.02 46.03 31.93
N SER A 171 -25.05 46.14 30.60
CA SER A 171 -25.28 47.37 29.82
C SER A 171 -25.32 46.94 28.35
N GLU A 172 -26.46 46.72 27.72
CA GLU A 172 -27.44 47.74 27.28
C GLU A 172 -26.78 48.80 26.39
N ARG A 173 -26.83 48.54 25.09
CA ARG A 173 -26.77 49.49 23.96
C ARG A 173 -27.07 48.69 22.70
N ASP A 174 -28.32 48.49 22.35
CA ASP A 174 -29.30 49.48 21.92
C ASP A 174 -28.85 50.33 20.74
N GLU A 175 -29.68 50.22 19.70
CA GLU A 175 -29.93 51.17 18.64
C GLU A 175 -28.87 51.54 17.59
N ARG A 176 -29.38 51.56 16.34
CA ARG A 176 -28.92 52.25 15.11
C ARG A 176 -27.99 51.45 14.20
N ARG A 177 -28.60 50.90 13.14
CA ARG A 177 -28.17 51.13 11.74
C ARG A 177 -29.29 50.72 10.78
N SER A 178 -30.21 51.66 10.59
CA SER A 178 -31.02 51.78 9.36
C SER A 178 -30.65 53.12 8.75
N ALA A 179 -29.87 53.08 7.67
CA ALA A 179 -29.68 54.16 6.70
C ALA A 179 -29.19 53.53 5.41
#